data_AF-T0YS96-F1
#
_entry.id   AF-T0YS96-F1
#
_cell.length_a   1.000
_cell.length_b   1.000
_cell.length_c   1.000
_cell.angle_alpha   90.00
_cell.angle_beta   90.00
_cell.angle_gamma   90.00
#
_symmetry.space_group_name_H-M   'P 1'
#
loop_
_entity.id
_entity.type
_entity.pdbx_description
1 polymer ?
#
loop_
_entity_poly.entity_id
_entity_poly.type
_entity_poly.pdbx_seq_one_letter_code
_entity_poly.pdbx_strand_id
1 'polypeptide(L)'
;MHLGENSLAVGKTVAVVQKMASGLRVRQVVREEGQAMVPLADLVLRAGDSLLVRDYSNKLKEYEEVLKAALHSDGRTVSVENPLRADDQQLAEFVVMPSSLLVGRSLVNSFFAARFDLAPLGIYRRGASLLSKDLEKETLRSGDVILAQGSRDTITVLRQKGDLTLLDATTDLPRSDKANLTLLIMLAIVLPAAFNWLLIAVTAPLGVLLMVASGCIEWRQLGASVNSSVILLISAGIALSIGLVKTGAATFLAQSFLAVTHGLPPTLVVGV
;
A
#
# COMPACT_ATOMS: atom_id res chain seq x y z
N MET A 1 -19.21 -10.78 -8.45
CA MET A 1 -19.72 -12.13 -8.16
C MET A 1 -20.65 -12.54 -9.27
N HIS A 2 -20.33 -13.59 -10.00
CA HIS A 2 -21.17 -14.13 -11.06
C HIS A 2 -22.02 -15.29 -10.53
N LEU A 3 -23.33 -15.22 -10.76
CA LEU A 3 -24.29 -16.23 -10.33
C LEU A 3 -24.41 -17.30 -11.42
N GLY A 4 -23.67 -18.40 -11.27
CA GLY A 4 -23.86 -19.58 -12.14
C GLY A 4 -25.18 -20.30 -11.86
N GLU A 5 -25.54 -21.26 -12.73
CA GLU A 5 -26.79 -22.05 -12.61
C GLU A 5 -26.91 -22.80 -11.28
N ASN A 6 -25.77 -23.13 -10.64
CA ASN A 6 -25.71 -23.82 -9.35
C ASN A 6 -25.69 -22.89 -8.12
N SER A 7 -25.84 -21.58 -8.30
CA SER A 7 -25.78 -20.62 -7.19
C SER A 7 -27.08 -20.61 -6.38
N LEU A 8 -26.94 -20.67 -5.05
CA LEU A 8 -28.07 -20.68 -4.10
C LEU A 8 -28.83 -19.34 -4.03
N ALA A 9 -28.33 -18.33 -4.74
CA ALA A 9 -28.94 -17.00 -4.88
C ALA A 9 -29.84 -16.88 -6.13
N VAL A 10 -29.83 -17.84 -7.06
CA VAL A 10 -30.70 -17.85 -8.24
C VAL A 10 -32.16 -18.07 -7.81
N GLY A 11 -33.08 -17.23 -8.31
CA GLY A 11 -34.50 -17.26 -7.99
C GLY A 11 -34.88 -16.59 -6.67
N LYS A 12 -33.91 -16.04 -5.92
CA LYS A 12 -34.17 -15.28 -4.69
C LYS A 12 -34.11 -13.78 -4.94
N THR A 13 -34.81 -13.03 -4.07
CA THR A 13 -34.73 -11.57 -4.09
C THR A 13 -33.42 -11.09 -3.47
N VAL A 14 -32.96 -9.91 -3.90
CA VAL A 14 -31.76 -9.26 -3.35
C VAL A 14 -31.84 -9.15 -1.82
N ALA A 15 -33.02 -8.83 -1.26
CA ALA A 15 -33.20 -8.75 0.19
C ALA A 15 -32.94 -10.08 0.92
N VAL A 16 -33.31 -11.22 0.32
CA VAL A 16 -33.08 -12.55 0.91
C VAL A 16 -31.60 -12.91 0.82
N VAL A 17 -30.95 -12.57 -0.29
CA VAL A 17 -29.52 -12.81 -0.48
C VAL A 17 -28.67 -11.96 0.47
N GLN A 18 -29.05 -10.70 0.70
CA GLN A 18 -28.41 -9.83 1.70
C GLN A 18 -28.61 -10.32 3.15
N LYS A 19 -29.70 -11.06 3.42
CA LYS A 19 -29.92 -11.71 4.73
C LYS A 19 -29.13 -13.01 4.88
N MET A 20 -28.97 -13.79 3.80
CA MET A 20 -28.20 -15.04 3.80
C MET A 20 -26.70 -14.79 3.97
N ALA A 21 -26.17 -13.80 3.26
CA ALA A 21 -24.80 -13.35 3.40
C ALA A 21 -24.81 -12.09 4.28
N SER A 22 -24.75 -12.27 5.60
CA SER A 22 -24.88 -11.18 6.57
C SER A 22 -23.85 -10.08 6.34
N GLY A 23 -24.32 -8.90 5.93
CA GLY A 23 -23.46 -7.75 5.65
C GLY A 23 -23.10 -7.55 4.17
N LEU A 24 -23.52 -8.46 3.28
CA LEU A 24 -23.34 -8.34 1.83
C LEU A 24 -24.04 -7.09 1.32
N ARG A 25 -23.27 -6.12 0.83
CA ARG A 25 -23.79 -4.93 0.16
C ARG A 25 -23.58 -5.03 -1.34
N VAL A 26 -24.67 -5.21 -2.05
CA VAL A 26 -24.69 -5.21 -3.52
C VAL A 26 -24.76 -3.77 -3.98
N ARG A 27 -23.74 -3.29 -4.70
CA ARG A 27 -23.70 -1.95 -5.29
C ARG A 27 -24.52 -1.89 -6.58
N GLN A 28 -24.42 -2.94 -7.40
CA GLN A 28 -25.05 -3.01 -8.71
C GLN A 28 -25.29 -4.46 -9.11
N VAL A 29 -26.35 -4.70 -9.86
CA VAL A 29 -26.61 -5.99 -10.52
C VAL A 29 -26.42 -5.76 -12.00
N VAL A 30 -25.57 -6.54 -12.65
CA VAL A 30 -25.35 -6.49 -14.10
C VAL A 30 -25.87 -7.79 -14.68
N ARG A 31 -26.88 -7.70 -15.54
CA ARG A 31 -27.40 -8.86 -16.28
C ARG A 31 -26.50 -9.21 -17.45
N GLU A 32 -26.58 -10.44 -17.93
CA GLU A 32 -25.81 -10.98 -19.06
C GLU A 32 -25.85 -10.08 -20.32
N GLU A 33 -26.95 -9.36 -20.53
CA GLU A 33 -27.13 -8.38 -21.63
C GLU A 33 -26.41 -7.02 -21.40
N GLY A 34 -25.56 -6.91 -20.38
CA GLY A 34 -24.84 -5.67 -20.04
C GLY A 34 -25.71 -4.59 -19.38
N GLN A 35 -26.95 -4.90 -19.03
CA GLN A 35 -27.83 -3.97 -18.33
C GLN A 35 -27.45 -3.83 -16.87
N ALA A 36 -27.01 -2.63 -16.52
CA ALA A 36 -26.80 -2.16 -15.16
C ALA A 36 -28.14 -1.87 -14.47
N MET A 37 -28.49 -2.65 -13.46
CA MET A 37 -29.69 -2.47 -12.66
C MET A 37 -29.35 -2.04 -11.24
N VAL A 38 -30.16 -1.12 -10.70
CA VAL A 38 -30.12 -0.78 -9.29
C VAL A 38 -30.62 -1.99 -8.49
N PRO A 39 -29.93 -2.41 -7.43
CA PRO A 39 -30.35 -3.55 -6.62
C PRO A 39 -31.51 -3.14 -5.71
N LEU A 40 -32.74 -3.16 -6.24
CA LEU A 40 -33.94 -3.03 -5.42
C LEU A 40 -34.15 -4.29 -4.58
N ALA A 41 -34.72 -4.14 -3.39
CA ALA A 41 -34.98 -5.23 -2.44
C ALA A 41 -35.81 -6.38 -3.06
N ASP A 42 -36.72 -6.03 -3.98
CA ASP A 42 -37.66 -6.94 -4.63
C ASP A 42 -37.13 -7.53 -5.95
N LEU A 43 -35.93 -7.14 -6.38
CA LEU A 43 -35.34 -7.63 -7.62
C LEU A 43 -34.99 -9.12 -7.47
N VAL A 44 -35.56 -9.96 -8.32
CA VAL A 44 -35.27 -11.40 -8.37
C VAL A 44 -34.03 -11.63 -9.23
N LEU A 45 -33.05 -12.32 -8.64
CA LEU A 45 -31.78 -12.66 -9.29
C LEU A 45 -31.95 -13.87 -10.18
N ARG A 46 -31.38 -13.82 -11.38
CA ARG A 46 -31.39 -14.91 -12.37
C ARG A 46 -30.00 -15.55 -12.50
N ALA A 47 -29.96 -16.77 -13.02
CA ALA A 47 -28.70 -17.37 -13.47
C ALA A 47 -28.10 -16.47 -14.56
N GLY A 48 -26.79 -16.21 -14.50
CA GLY A 48 -26.08 -15.28 -15.36
C GLY A 48 -25.97 -13.84 -14.82
N ASP A 49 -26.69 -13.48 -13.75
CA ASP A 49 -26.59 -12.14 -13.15
C ASP A 49 -25.23 -11.99 -12.40
N SER A 50 -24.59 -10.84 -12.59
CA SER A 50 -23.33 -10.47 -11.94
C SER A 50 -23.57 -9.40 -10.88
N LEU A 51 -23.38 -9.77 -9.62
CA LEU A 51 -23.45 -8.87 -8.47
C LEU A 51 -22.12 -8.15 -8.30
N LEU A 52 -22.14 -6.82 -8.37
CA LEU A 52 -21.01 -5.98 -8.00
C LEU A 52 -21.04 -5.76 -6.49
N VAL A 53 -20.08 -6.35 -5.80
CA VAL A 53 -19.95 -6.34 -4.34
C VAL A 53 -18.55 -5.84 -3.99
N ARG A 54 -18.44 -5.02 -2.95
CA ARG A 54 -17.16 -4.54 -2.42
C ARG A 54 -17.13 -4.79 -0.91
N ASP A 55 -16.18 -5.58 -0.46
CA ASP A 55 -15.95 -5.90 0.94
C ASP A 55 -14.50 -6.41 1.12
N TYR A 56 -14.10 -6.73 2.34
CA TYR A 56 -12.79 -7.32 2.63
C TYR A 56 -12.64 -8.71 1.98
N SER A 57 -11.41 -9.07 1.60
CA SER A 57 -11.10 -10.32 0.89
C SER A 57 -11.55 -11.59 1.63
N ASN A 58 -11.52 -11.58 2.97
CA ASN A 58 -12.05 -12.68 3.78
C ASN A 58 -13.58 -12.80 3.68
N LYS A 59 -14.31 -11.68 3.79
CA LYS A 59 -15.78 -11.66 3.66
C LYS A 59 -16.22 -12.02 2.24
N LEU A 60 -15.50 -11.56 1.22
CA LEU A 60 -15.80 -11.92 -0.18
C LEU A 60 -15.69 -13.42 -0.43
N LYS A 61 -14.69 -14.10 0.17
CA LYS A 61 -14.57 -15.57 0.11
C LYS A 61 -15.68 -16.28 0.87
N GLU A 62 -16.03 -15.78 2.06
CA GLU A 62 -17.17 -16.29 2.84
C GLU A 62 -18.48 -16.18 2.05
N TYR A 63 -18.72 -15.04 1.39
CA TYR A 63 -19.88 -14.85 0.53
C TYR A 63 -19.88 -15.79 -0.68
N GLU A 64 -18.71 -16.07 -1.27
CA GLU A 64 -18.56 -17.02 -2.38
C GLU A 64 -18.93 -18.44 -1.94
N GLU A 65 -18.47 -18.86 -0.76
CA GLU A 65 -18.82 -20.16 -0.18
C GLU A 65 -20.32 -20.26 0.16
N VAL A 66 -20.90 -19.23 0.79
CA VAL A 66 -22.31 -19.21 1.20
C VAL A 66 -23.25 -19.16 -0.01
N LEU A 67 -22.93 -18.35 -1.02
CA LEU A 67 -23.79 -18.15 -2.20
C LEU A 67 -23.49 -19.15 -3.33
N LYS A 68 -22.41 -19.93 -3.23
CA LYS A 68 -21.86 -20.75 -4.32
C LYS A 68 -21.77 -19.96 -5.62
N ALA A 69 -21.25 -18.73 -5.52
CA ALA A 69 -21.17 -17.78 -6.61
C ALA A 69 -19.72 -17.51 -6.95
N ALA A 70 -19.35 -17.57 -8.23
CA ALA A 70 -17.97 -17.40 -8.65
C ALA A 70 -17.53 -15.94 -8.49
N LEU A 71 -16.53 -15.69 -7.66
CA LEU A 71 -15.95 -14.35 -7.54
C LEU A 71 -15.20 -14.02 -8.84
N HIS A 72 -15.50 -12.88 -9.45
CA HIS A 72 -14.81 -12.41 -10.64
C HIS A 72 -14.19 -11.05 -10.35
N SER A 73 -12.94 -10.87 -10.76
CA SER A 73 -12.18 -9.61 -10.72
C SER A 73 -11.65 -9.34 -12.11
N ASP A 74 -11.97 -8.16 -12.66
CA ASP A 74 -11.51 -7.72 -13.99
C ASP A 74 -11.78 -8.75 -15.12
N GLY A 75 -13.00 -9.30 -15.13
CA GLY A 75 -13.44 -10.28 -16.14
C GLY A 75 -12.87 -11.69 -15.99
N ARG A 76 -12.06 -11.98 -14.96
CA ARG A 76 -11.52 -13.32 -14.66
C ARG A 76 -12.03 -13.85 -13.34
N THR A 77 -12.22 -15.17 -13.25
CA THR A 77 -12.51 -15.83 -11.98
C THR A 77 -11.35 -15.61 -11.01
N VAL A 78 -11.68 -15.32 -9.76
CA VAL A 78 -10.71 -15.24 -8.67
C VAL A 78 -10.48 -16.67 -8.21
N SER A 79 -9.23 -17.09 -8.23
CA SER A 79 -8.77 -18.44 -7.85
C SER A 79 -7.46 -18.33 -7.09
N VAL A 80 -6.97 -19.43 -6.53
CA VAL A 80 -5.62 -19.54 -5.98
C VAL A 80 -4.56 -19.13 -7.02
N GLU A 81 -4.82 -19.39 -8.31
CA GLU A 81 -3.93 -19.04 -9.44
C GLU A 81 -4.10 -17.59 -9.93
N ASN A 82 -5.21 -16.94 -9.58
CA ASN A 82 -5.51 -15.55 -9.94
C ASN A 82 -6.14 -14.82 -8.74
N PRO A 83 -5.33 -14.45 -7.74
CA PRO A 83 -5.82 -13.76 -6.55
C PRO A 83 -6.36 -12.37 -6.92
N LEU A 84 -7.19 -11.81 -6.05
CA LEU A 84 -7.68 -10.43 -6.19
C LEU A 84 -6.50 -9.46 -6.34
N ARG A 85 -6.33 -8.91 -7.54
CA ARG A 85 -5.28 -7.93 -7.83
C ARG A 85 -5.78 -6.53 -7.52
N ALA A 86 -4.98 -5.79 -6.77
CA ALA A 86 -5.26 -4.43 -6.33
C ALA A 86 -4.47 -3.41 -7.16
N ASP A 87 -4.32 -3.66 -8.47
CA ASP A 87 -3.37 -2.95 -9.34
C ASP A 87 -3.66 -1.44 -9.49
N ASP A 88 -4.90 -1.00 -9.21
CA ASP A 88 -5.31 0.42 -9.18
C ASP A 88 -5.76 0.89 -7.78
N GLN A 89 -5.46 0.13 -6.73
CA GLN A 89 -5.83 0.51 -5.37
C GLN A 89 -4.69 1.24 -4.67
N GLN A 90 -5.01 2.36 -4.05
CA GLN A 90 -4.09 3.10 -3.20
C GLN A 90 -4.61 3.16 -1.76
N LEU A 91 -3.67 3.29 -0.83
CA LEU A 91 -3.95 3.64 0.55
C LEU A 91 -3.90 5.16 0.70
N ALA A 92 -4.90 5.69 1.39
CA ALA A 92 -4.97 7.11 1.73
C ALA A 92 -5.39 7.29 3.18
N GLU A 93 -4.77 8.28 3.83
CA GLU A 93 -5.07 8.67 5.20
C GLU A 93 -5.90 9.96 5.23
N PHE A 94 -7.06 9.89 5.87
CA PHE A 94 -7.98 11.01 5.99
C PHE A 94 -8.13 11.44 7.43
N VAL A 95 -8.02 12.75 7.70
CA VAL A 95 -8.33 13.28 9.04
C VAL A 95 -9.81 13.65 9.11
N VAL A 96 -10.45 13.20 10.18
CA VAL A 96 -11.80 13.65 10.53
C VAL A 96 -11.74 15.06 11.10
N MET A 97 -12.10 16.04 10.27
CA MET A 97 -12.18 17.43 10.68
C MET A 97 -13.27 17.66 11.76
N PRO A 98 -13.10 18.61 12.68
CA PRO A 98 -14.12 18.93 13.70
C PRO A 98 -15.49 19.29 13.11
N SER A 99 -15.52 19.88 11.92
CA SER A 99 -16.74 20.25 11.18
C SER A 99 -17.36 19.10 10.38
N SER A 100 -16.76 17.92 10.38
CA SER A 100 -17.22 16.79 9.57
C SER A 100 -18.49 16.17 10.15
N LEU A 101 -19.45 15.82 9.28
CA LEU A 101 -20.67 15.08 9.63
C LEU A 101 -20.39 13.65 10.14
N LEU A 102 -19.14 13.21 10.05
CA LEU A 102 -18.67 11.92 10.53
C LEU A 102 -18.45 11.90 12.05
N VAL A 103 -18.24 13.06 12.67
CA VAL A 103 -17.99 13.16 14.12
C VAL A 103 -19.21 12.67 14.90
N GLY A 104 -18.99 11.73 15.82
CA GLY A 104 -20.02 11.13 16.66
C GLY A 104 -20.85 10.03 15.98
N ARG A 105 -20.55 9.66 14.73
CA ARG A 105 -21.19 8.54 14.03
C ARG A 105 -20.25 7.36 13.89
N SER A 106 -20.80 6.14 13.85
CA SER A 106 -20.01 4.96 13.49
C SER A 106 -19.71 4.91 12.00
N LEU A 107 -18.69 4.16 11.59
CA LEU A 107 -18.35 3.93 10.18
C LEU A 107 -19.54 3.35 9.40
N VAL A 108 -20.34 2.47 10.01
CA VAL A 108 -21.59 1.95 9.41
C VAL A 108 -22.67 3.03 9.32
N ASN A 109 -22.93 3.75 10.41
CA ASN A 109 -24.02 4.74 10.47
C ASN A 109 -23.75 6.00 9.62
N SER A 110 -22.47 6.28 9.35
CA SER A 110 -22.06 7.34 8.44
C SER A 110 -22.09 6.91 6.97
N PHE A 111 -22.36 5.63 6.68
CA PHE A 111 -22.27 5.03 5.35
C PHE A 111 -20.95 5.35 4.64
N PHE A 112 -19.84 5.43 5.39
CA PHE A 112 -18.55 5.91 4.89
C PHE A 112 -18.13 5.23 3.58
N ALA A 113 -18.19 3.90 3.55
CA ALA A 113 -17.78 3.12 2.39
C ALA A 113 -18.65 3.36 1.15
N ALA A 114 -19.96 3.60 1.33
CA ALA A 114 -20.87 3.88 0.22
C ALA A 114 -20.81 5.35 -0.21
N ARG A 115 -20.65 6.28 0.74
CA ARG A 115 -20.62 7.73 0.49
C ARG A 115 -19.35 8.17 -0.22
N PHE A 116 -18.20 7.62 0.18
CA PHE A 116 -16.90 8.02 -0.34
C PHE A 116 -16.30 6.98 -1.31
N ASP A 117 -16.95 5.82 -1.48
CA ASP A 117 -16.42 4.71 -2.29
C ASP A 117 -15.04 4.21 -1.83
N LEU A 118 -14.74 4.37 -0.54
CA LEU A 118 -13.50 3.97 0.12
C LEU A 118 -13.74 2.84 1.12
N ALA A 119 -12.90 1.81 1.11
CA ALA A 119 -12.91 0.77 2.12
C ALA A 119 -12.08 1.20 3.34
N PRO A 120 -12.68 1.48 4.52
CA PRO A 120 -11.91 1.81 5.71
C PRO A 120 -11.13 0.58 6.17
N LEU A 121 -9.84 0.72 6.45
CA LEU A 121 -8.95 -0.37 6.88
C LEU A 121 -8.54 -0.24 8.35
N GLY A 122 -8.50 0.99 8.87
CA GLY A 122 -8.13 1.24 10.26
C GLY A 122 -8.45 2.65 10.70
N ILE A 123 -8.53 2.84 12.02
CA ILE A 123 -8.62 4.16 12.65
C ILE A 123 -7.44 4.32 13.59
N TYR A 124 -6.70 5.42 13.44
CA TYR A 124 -5.66 5.82 14.35
C TYR A 124 -6.13 6.97 15.24
N ARG A 125 -5.97 6.81 16.55
CA ARG A 125 -6.36 7.77 17.57
C ARG A 125 -5.24 7.89 18.60
N ARG A 126 -4.55 9.03 18.65
CA ARG A 126 -3.53 9.42 19.66
C ARG A 126 -2.98 8.25 20.50
N GLY A 127 -2.04 7.50 19.93
CA GLY A 127 -1.32 6.41 20.63
C GLY A 127 -1.98 5.03 20.59
N ALA A 128 -3.18 4.89 20.03
CA ALA A 128 -3.83 3.61 19.79
C ALA A 128 -4.19 3.46 18.30
N SER A 129 -3.76 2.35 17.71
CA SER A 129 -4.20 1.91 16.39
C SER A 129 -5.30 0.88 16.56
N LEU A 130 -6.50 1.19 16.05
CA LEU A 130 -7.61 0.25 16.00
C LEU A 130 -7.57 -0.40 14.60
N LEU A 131 -6.92 -1.56 14.56
CA LEU A 131 -6.92 -2.48 13.42
C LEU A 131 -7.75 -3.68 13.85
N SER A 132 -9.08 -3.62 13.71
CA SER A 132 -9.96 -4.66 14.25
C SER A 132 -11.11 -4.98 13.31
N LYS A 133 -11.57 -6.25 13.35
CA LYS A 133 -12.69 -6.78 12.56
C LYS A 133 -14.02 -6.02 12.78
N ASP A 134 -14.14 -5.27 13.87
CA ASP A 134 -15.33 -4.50 14.23
C ASP A 134 -15.22 -3.00 13.94
N LEU A 135 -14.28 -2.57 13.08
CA LEU A 135 -14.08 -1.16 12.70
C LEU A 135 -15.41 -0.47 12.33
N GLU A 136 -16.30 -1.21 11.69
CA GLU A 136 -17.65 -0.82 11.31
C GLU A 136 -18.50 -0.19 12.44
N LYS A 137 -18.33 -0.65 13.69
CA LYS A 137 -19.09 -0.18 14.86
C LYS A 137 -18.44 1.00 15.58
N GLU A 138 -17.17 1.28 15.29
CA GLU A 138 -16.41 2.31 15.99
C GLU A 138 -16.91 3.71 15.67
N THR A 139 -17.11 4.51 16.72
CA THR A 139 -17.53 5.90 16.61
C THR A 139 -16.34 6.81 16.30
N LEU A 140 -16.46 7.57 15.22
CA LEU A 140 -15.44 8.53 14.78
C LEU A 140 -15.45 9.78 15.65
N ARG A 141 -14.27 10.27 16.00
CA ARG A 141 -14.03 11.50 16.76
C ARG A 141 -13.26 12.50 15.91
N SER A 142 -13.40 13.77 16.25
CA SER A 142 -12.58 14.81 15.63
C SER A 142 -11.09 14.55 15.90
N GLY A 143 -10.28 14.64 14.86
CA GLY A 143 -8.84 14.37 14.89
C GLY A 143 -8.47 12.90 14.78
N ASP A 144 -9.43 11.99 14.61
CA ASP A 144 -9.14 10.62 14.20
C ASP A 144 -8.57 10.60 12.78
N VAL A 145 -7.60 9.71 12.52
CA VAL A 145 -7.06 9.45 11.19
C VAL A 145 -7.63 8.12 10.70
N ILE A 146 -8.32 8.14 9.58
CA ILE A 146 -8.89 6.96 8.94
C ILE A 146 -7.95 6.52 7.82
N LEU A 147 -7.41 5.32 7.94
CA LEU A 147 -6.72 4.66 6.83
C LEU A 147 -7.78 4.00 5.95
N ALA A 148 -7.83 4.35 4.67
CA ALA A 148 -8.78 3.77 3.74
C ALA A 148 -8.13 3.39 2.41
N GLN A 149 -8.68 2.35 1.78
CA GLN A 149 -8.29 1.86 0.47
C GLN A 149 -9.33 2.26 -0.56
N GLY A 150 -8.88 2.75 -1.72
CA GLY A 150 -9.75 3.08 -2.83
C GLY A 150 -9.00 3.12 -4.16
N SER A 151 -9.73 3.30 -5.25
CA SER A 151 -9.10 3.58 -6.55
C SER A 151 -8.39 4.93 -6.52
N ARG A 152 -7.29 5.03 -7.29
CA ARG A 152 -6.54 6.29 -7.47
C ARG A 152 -7.44 7.44 -7.93
N ASP A 153 -8.42 7.17 -8.80
CA ASP A 153 -9.37 8.18 -9.27
C ASP A 153 -10.28 8.68 -8.14
N THR A 154 -10.83 7.76 -7.34
CA THR A 154 -11.67 8.09 -6.19
C THR A 154 -10.93 8.96 -5.19
N ILE A 155 -9.69 8.59 -4.83
CA ILE A 155 -8.86 9.35 -3.89
C ILE A 155 -8.55 10.74 -4.45
N THR A 156 -8.27 10.85 -5.74
CA THR A 156 -7.99 12.13 -6.41
C THR A 156 -9.21 13.06 -6.39
N VAL A 157 -10.41 12.53 -6.65
CA VAL A 157 -11.67 13.28 -6.59
C VAL A 157 -11.98 13.73 -5.16
N LEU A 158 -11.76 12.85 -4.18
CA LEU A 158 -11.99 13.17 -2.77
C LEU A 158 -11.02 14.21 -2.23
N ARG A 159 -9.78 14.25 -2.72
CA ARG A 159 -8.82 15.31 -2.41
C ARG A 159 -9.35 16.72 -2.76
N GLN A 160 -10.22 16.82 -3.77
CA GLN A 160 -10.83 18.08 -4.20
C GLN A 160 -12.12 18.42 -3.44
N LYS A 161 -12.79 17.43 -2.83
CA LYS A 161 -14.02 17.61 -2.04
C LYS A 161 -13.66 17.80 -0.56
N GLY A 162 -13.80 19.02 -0.04
CA GLY A 162 -13.37 19.42 1.31
C GLY A 162 -14.05 18.78 2.54
N ASP A 163 -14.86 17.72 2.37
CA ASP A 163 -15.51 17.00 3.50
C ASP A 163 -14.51 16.13 4.30
N LEU A 164 -13.40 15.75 3.67
CA LEU A 164 -12.30 14.97 4.25
C LEU A 164 -10.98 15.63 3.85
N THR A 165 -10.17 16.04 4.83
CA THR A 165 -8.85 16.56 4.54
C THR A 165 -7.88 15.38 4.48
N LEU A 166 -7.40 15.11 3.27
CA LEU A 166 -6.35 14.14 3.03
C LEU A 166 -5.09 14.59 3.77
N LEU A 167 -4.63 13.78 4.72
CA LEU A 167 -3.39 14.04 5.46
C LEU A 167 -2.19 13.62 4.63
N ASP A 168 -2.27 12.41 4.10
CA ASP A 168 -1.23 11.83 3.25
C ASP A 168 -1.84 10.78 2.30
N ALA A 169 -1.40 10.77 1.05
CA ALA A 169 -1.77 9.75 0.04
C ALA A 169 -0.49 9.20 -0.55
N THR A 170 0.18 8.32 0.19
CA THR A 170 1.59 8.04 -0.12
C THR A 170 1.97 6.58 -0.21
N THR A 171 1.00 5.65 -0.25
CA THR A 171 1.37 4.24 -0.44
C THR A 171 0.46 3.53 -1.44
N ASP A 172 1.00 3.29 -2.63
CA ASP A 172 0.50 2.21 -3.50
C ASP A 172 0.53 0.91 -2.68
N LEU A 173 -0.53 0.08 -2.74
CA LEU A 173 -0.54 -1.15 -1.94
C LEU A 173 0.72 -1.97 -2.23
N PRO A 174 1.53 -2.34 -1.21
CA PRO A 174 2.78 -3.06 -1.43
C PRO A 174 2.48 -4.39 -2.13
N ARG A 175 2.91 -4.50 -3.39
CA ARG A 175 2.70 -5.68 -4.22
C ARG A 175 3.60 -6.80 -3.72
N SER A 176 3.05 -7.68 -2.88
CA SER A 176 3.79 -8.83 -2.31
C SER A 176 4.23 -9.85 -3.37
N ASP A 177 3.57 -9.87 -4.55
CA ASP A 177 3.84 -10.83 -5.62
C ASP A 177 5.24 -10.74 -6.25
N LYS A 178 5.95 -9.60 -6.13
CA LYS A 178 7.30 -9.44 -6.70
C LYS A 178 8.43 -9.51 -5.66
N ALA A 179 8.10 -9.73 -4.39
CA ALA A 179 9.07 -9.66 -3.29
C ALA A 179 10.24 -10.64 -3.45
N ASN A 180 9.97 -11.89 -3.86
CA ASN A 180 11.02 -12.90 -4.07
C ASN A 180 11.97 -12.54 -5.21
N LEU A 181 11.46 -11.94 -6.29
CA LEU A 181 12.28 -11.53 -7.44
C LEU A 181 13.17 -10.33 -7.07
N THR A 182 12.61 -9.36 -6.34
CA THR A 182 13.38 -8.24 -5.79
C THR A 182 14.50 -8.70 -4.85
N LEU A 183 14.20 -9.68 -3.98
CA LEU A 183 15.18 -10.24 -3.05
C LEU A 183 16.30 -10.98 -3.79
N LEU A 184 15.98 -11.71 -4.85
CA LEU A 184 16.97 -12.41 -5.67
C LEU A 184 17.88 -11.42 -6.41
N ILE A 185 17.33 -10.33 -6.97
CA ILE A 185 18.11 -9.27 -7.60
C ILE A 185 19.03 -8.58 -6.58
N MET A 186 18.54 -8.27 -5.37
CA MET A 186 19.37 -7.71 -4.30
C MET A 186 20.54 -8.62 -3.94
N LEU A 187 20.28 -9.92 -3.79
CA LEU A 187 21.32 -10.90 -3.51
C LEU A 187 22.37 -10.94 -4.65
N ALA A 188 21.91 -10.88 -5.91
CA ALA A 188 22.76 -10.86 -7.09
C ALA A 188 23.63 -9.59 -7.21
N ILE A 189 23.23 -8.47 -6.60
CA ILE A 189 24.04 -7.24 -6.56
C ILE A 189 25.06 -7.28 -5.41
N VAL A 190 24.65 -7.78 -4.25
CA VAL A 190 25.45 -7.76 -3.01
C VAL A 190 26.53 -8.84 -3.01
N LEU A 191 26.23 -10.07 -3.44
CA LEU A 191 27.20 -11.17 -3.41
C LEU A 191 28.47 -10.87 -4.24
N PRO A 192 28.39 -10.42 -5.50
CA PRO A 192 29.59 -10.13 -6.28
C PRO A 192 30.41 -8.97 -5.70
N ALA A 193 29.75 -8.01 -5.05
CA ALA A 193 30.43 -6.90 -4.38
C ALA A 193 31.12 -7.34 -3.08
N ALA A 194 30.49 -8.22 -2.30
CA ALA A 194 31.04 -8.74 -1.04
C ALA A 194 32.27 -9.63 -1.26
N PHE A 195 32.25 -10.46 -2.30
CA PHE A 195 33.42 -11.26 -2.70
C PHE A 195 34.46 -10.45 -3.50
N ASN A 196 34.25 -9.14 -3.64
CA ASN A 196 35.11 -8.20 -4.37
C ASN A 196 35.39 -8.64 -5.83
N TRP A 197 34.46 -9.38 -6.43
CA TRP A 197 34.55 -9.82 -7.83
C TRP A 197 34.24 -8.67 -8.78
N LEU A 198 33.19 -7.91 -8.46
CA LEU A 198 32.83 -6.67 -9.16
C LEU A 198 32.72 -5.53 -8.16
N LEU A 199 33.18 -4.34 -8.56
CA LEU A 199 33.05 -3.14 -7.75
C LEU A 199 31.57 -2.75 -7.61
N ILE A 200 31.15 -2.34 -6.41
CA ILE A 200 29.75 -1.95 -6.14
C ILE A 200 29.25 -0.83 -7.06
N ALA A 201 30.17 0.02 -7.54
CA ALA A 201 29.89 1.06 -8.52
C ALA A 201 29.37 0.52 -9.87
N VAL A 202 29.67 -0.73 -10.22
CA VAL A 202 29.21 -1.40 -11.45
C VAL A 202 27.95 -2.22 -11.18
N THR A 203 27.91 -2.97 -10.08
CA THR A 203 26.77 -3.84 -9.77
C THR A 203 25.51 -3.05 -9.39
N ALA A 204 25.65 -1.91 -8.72
CA ALA A 204 24.52 -1.06 -8.32
C ALA A 204 23.70 -0.52 -9.51
N PRO A 205 24.27 0.19 -10.50
CA PRO A 205 23.49 0.67 -11.65
C PRO A 205 22.94 -0.47 -12.51
N LEU A 206 23.67 -1.57 -12.66
CA LEU A 206 23.19 -2.77 -13.36
C LEU A 206 21.98 -3.40 -12.65
N GLY A 207 22.02 -3.44 -11.32
CA GLY A 207 20.93 -3.90 -10.47
C GLY A 207 19.68 -3.04 -10.60
N VAL A 208 19.83 -1.72 -10.58
CA VAL A 208 18.72 -0.79 -10.82
C VAL A 208 18.14 -0.99 -12.21
N LEU A 209 18.98 -1.16 -13.24
CA LEU A 209 18.54 -1.46 -14.60
C LEU A 209 17.70 -2.74 -14.66
N LEU A 210 18.14 -3.81 -13.99
CA LEU A 210 17.39 -5.07 -13.88
C LEU A 210 16.07 -4.91 -13.11
N MET A 211 16.03 -4.13 -12.04
CA MET A 211 14.80 -3.85 -11.29
C MET A 211 13.77 -3.09 -12.13
N VAL A 212 14.22 -2.15 -12.97
CA VAL A 212 13.36 -1.44 -13.92
C VAL A 212 12.89 -2.37 -15.03
N ALA A 213 13.80 -3.15 -15.62
CA ALA A 213 13.48 -4.07 -16.71
C ALA A 213 12.50 -5.18 -16.27
N SER A 214 12.61 -5.67 -15.04
CA SER A 214 11.67 -6.61 -14.43
C SER A 214 10.34 -5.97 -13.97
N GLY A 215 10.22 -4.65 -14.09
CA GLY A 215 9.05 -3.89 -13.67
C GLY A 215 8.81 -3.98 -12.16
N CYS A 216 9.86 -4.18 -11.35
CA CYS A 216 9.77 -4.08 -9.89
C CYS A 216 9.64 -2.61 -9.46
N ILE A 217 10.23 -1.69 -10.22
CA ILE A 217 10.21 -0.25 -9.94
C ILE A 217 9.79 0.49 -11.23
N GLU A 218 8.82 1.40 -11.13
CA GLU A 218 8.48 2.31 -12.22
C GLU A 218 9.55 3.40 -12.39
N TRP A 219 9.88 3.77 -13.63
CA TRP A 219 10.87 4.82 -13.93
C TRP A 219 10.58 6.15 -13.20
N ARG A 220 9.29 6.47 -13.02
CA ARG A 220 8.81 7.67 -12.32
C ARG A 220 9.10 7.64 -10.81
N GLN A 221 9.22 6.46 -10.20
CA GLN A 221 9.46 6.29 -8.76
C GLN A 221 10.96 6.32 -8.41
N LEU A 222 11.86 6.08 -9.37
CA LEU A 222 13.31 6.13 -9.16
C LEU A 222 13.76 7.50 -8.63
N GLY A 223 13.30 8.58 -9.27
CA GLY A 223 13.68 9.94 -8.86
C GLY A 223 13.12 10.34 -7.50
N ALA A 224 11.91 9.88 -7.17
CA ALA A 224 11.26 10.21 -5.89
C ALA A 224 11.89 9.48 -4.70
N SER A 225 12.49 8.30 -4.93
CA SER A 225 13.08 7.47 -3.87
C SER A 225 14.52 7.86 -3.52
N VAL A 226 15.15 8.73 -4.31
CA VAL A 226 16.53 9.16 -4.11
C VAL A 226 16.57 10.41 -3.24
N ASN A 227 17.19 10.29 -2.07
CA ASN A 227 17.40 11.43 -1.19
C ASN A 227 18.61 12.25 -1.66
N SER A 228 18.34 13.36 -2.33
CA SER A 228 19.37 14.30 -2.81
C SER A 228 20.30 14.81 -1.71
N SER A 229 19.80 14.97 -0.47
CA SER A 229 20.61 15.42 0.65
C SER A 229 21.70 14.41 1.02
N VAL A 230 21.44 13.10 0.91
CA VAL A 230 22.43 12.06 1.17
C VAL A 230 23.53 12.06 0.11
N ILE A 231 23.16 12.18 -1.17
CA ILE A 231 24.13 12.26 -2.27
C ILE A 231 25.01 13.50 -2.14
N LEU A 232 24.42 14.64 -1.83
CA LEU A 232 25.14 15.89 -1.59
C LEU A 232 26.07 15.77 -0.38
N LEU A 233 25.63 15.15 0.71
CA LEU A 233 26.46 14.96 1.90
C LEU A 233 27.69 14.09 1.61
N ILE A 234 27.50 12.95 0.93
CA ILE A 234 28.60 12.03 0.59
C ILE A 234 29.58 12.70 -0.38
N SER A 235 29.07 13.34 -1.44
CA SER A 235 29.91 14.02 -2.43
C SER A 235 30.70 15.19 -1.82
N ALA A 236 30.06 16.01 -0.98
CA ALA A 236 30.72 17.08 -0.25
C ALA A 236 31.78 16.54 0.73
N GLY A 237 31.48 15.45 1.43
CA GLY A 237 32.43 14.79 2.33
C GLY A 237 33.68 14.28 1.61
N ILE A 238 33.49 13.63 0.45
CA ILE A 238 34.60 13.15 -0.39
C ILE A 238 35.42 14.35 -0.90
N ALA A 239 34.77 15.39 -1.41
CA ALA A 239 35.45 16.58 -1.90
C ALA A 239 36.26 17.29 -0.80
N LEU A 240 35.68 17.43 0.40
CA LEU A 240 36.35 18.01 1.57
C LEU A 240 37.54 17.15 2.00
N SER A 241 37.39 15.82 2.06
CA SER A 241 38.46 14.89 2.38
C SER A 241 39.64 15.05 1.41
N ILE A 242 39.36 15.11 0.10
CA ILE A 242 40.39 15.30 -0.93
C ILE A 242 41.05 16.68 -0.78
N GLY A 243 40.27 17.72 -0.47
CA GLY A 243 40.78 19.06 -0.21
C GLY A 243 41.75 19.10 0.98
N LEU A 244 41.39 18.46 2.09
CA LEU A 244 42.21 18.41 3.31
C LEU A 244 43.54 17.68 3.09
N VAL A 245 43.52 16.62 2.27
CA VAL A 245 44.72 15.89 1.87
C VAL A 245 45.59 16.75 0.94
N LYS A 246 44.99 17.41 -0.05
CA LYS A 246 45.72 18.24 -1.02
C LYS A 246 46.34 19.49 -0.41
N THR A 247 45.70 20.11 0.58
CA THR A 247 46.26 21.29 1.28
C THR A 247 47.33 20.92 2.31
N GLY A 248 47.53 19.62 2.58
CA GLY A 248 48.44 19.15 3.63
C GLY A 248 47.91 19.35 5.05
N ALA A 249 46.69 19.87 5.22
CA ALA A 249 46.06 20.05 6.53
C ALA A 249 45.88 18.72 7.27
N ALA A 250 45.53 17.65 6.54
CA ALA A 250 45.47 16.30 7.10
C ALA A 250 46.83 15.85 7.66
N THR A 251 47.92 16.13 6.93
CA THR A 251 49.30 15.80 7.35
C THR A 251 49.72 16.63 8.56
N PHE A 252 49.38 17.93 8.58
CA PHE A 252 49.66 18.81 9.72
C PHE A 252 48.96 18.33 11.01
N LEU A 253 47.68 17.95 10.92
CA LEU A 253 46.93 17.39 12.05
C LEU A 253 47.54 16.06 12.52
N ALA A 254 47.89 15.16 11.58
CA ALA A 254 48.52 13.89 11.90
C ALA A 254 49.89 14.08 12.58
N GLN A 255 50.72 14.99 12.08
CA GLN A 255 52.03 15.29 12.67
C GLN A 255 51.91 15.97 14.04
N SER A 256 50.95 16.88 14.22
CA SER A 256 50.69 17.53 15.51
C SER A 256 50.26 16.52 16.56
N PHE A 257 49.39 15.57 16.18
CA PHE A 257 49.00 14.46 17.05
C PHE A 257 50.18 13.55 17.38
N LEU A 258 51.00 13.21 16.37
CA LEU A 258 52.19 12.38 16.55
C LEU A 258 53.20 13.03 17.49
N ALA A 259 53.42 14.35 17.39
CA ALA A 259 54.36 15.09 18.23
C ALA A 259 54.01 15.02 19.73
N VAL A 260 52.71 14.97 20.07
CA VAL A 260 52.24 14.84 21.46
C VAL A 260 52.28 13.39 21.95
N THR A 261 52.12 12.43 21.04
CA THR A 261 52.04 10.99 21.37
C THR A 261 53.36 10.23 21.20
N HIS A 262 54.40 10.86 20.65
CA HIS A 262 55.68 10.23 20.39
C HIS A 262 56.36 9.79 21.70
N GLY A 263 56.41 8.48 21.95
CA GLY A 263 57.01 7.88 23.14
C GLY A 263 56.05 7.05 24.01
N LEU A 264 54.74 7.07 23.72
CA LEU A 264 53.76 6.22 24.40
C LEU A 264 53.63 4.85 23.71
N PRO A 265 53.43 3.76 24.46
CA PRO A 265 53.23 2.43 23.88
C PRO A 265 51.95 2.39 23.02
N PRO A 266 51.92 1.65 21.89
CA PRO A 266 50.82 1.66 20.93
C PRO A 266 49.43 1.34 21.52
N THR A 267 49.39 0.53 22.58
CA THR A 267 48.16 0.20 23.32
C THR A 267 47.55 1.41 24.01
N LEU A 268 48.36 2.31 24.56
CA LEU A 268 47.88 3.54 25.21
C LEU A 268 47.47 4.62 24.19
N VAL A 269 48.03 4.58 22.98
CA VAL A 269 47.75 5.55 21.90
C VAL A 269 46.43 5.24 21.19
N VAL A 270 46.09 3.97 21.01
CA VAL A 270 44.82 3.53 20.35
C VAL A 270 43.68 3.38 21.37
N GLY A 271 43.98 3.33 22.68
CA GLY A 271 42.97 3.22 23.72
C GLY A 271 42.18 1.93 23.63
N VAL A 272 42.89 0.78 23.55
CA VAL A 272 42.33 -0.56 23.75
C VAL A 272 42.97 -1.19 24.98
#